data_AF-K3ZFA8-F1
#
_entry.id   AF-K3ZFA8-F1
#
_cell.length_a   1.000
_cell.length_b   1.000
_cell.length_c   1.000
_cell.angle_alpha   90.00
_cell.angle_beta   90.00
_cell.angle_gamma   90.00
#
_symmetry.space_group_name_H-M   'P 1'
#
loop_
_entity.id
_entity.type
_entity.pdbx_description
1 polymer ?
#
loop_
_entity_poly.entity_id
_entity_poly.type
_entity_poly.pdbx_seq_one_letter_code
_entity_poly.pdbx_strand_id
1 'polypeptide(L)' 'MEQPESASAVSSLRPMWNYVDPQGNTRGPFPMSWLFRWSSFFDKDFKVWRTGETAEQAILLTDAFLMYL' A
#
# COMPACT_ATOMS: atom_id res chain seq x y z
N MET A 1 7.10 26.86 -10.59
CA MET A 1 6.18 25.89 -11.24
C MET A 1 6.69 24.52 -10.85
N GLU A 2 6.16 23.95 -9.76
CA GLU A 2 6.59 22.64 -9.29
C GLU A 2 5.99 21.56 -10.21
N GLN A 3 6.84 20.70 -10.75
CA GLN A 3 6.50 19.71 -11.76
C GLN A 3 5.63 18.57 -11.17
N PRO A 4 4.63 18.05 -11.92
CA PRO A 4 3.74 16.98 -11.45
C PRO A 4 4.41 15.60 -11.29
N GLU A 5 5.58 15.37 -11.91
CA GLU A 5 6.30 14.09 -11.81
C GLU A 5 6.77 13.79 -10.37
N SER A 6 7.06 14.84 -9.58
CA SER A 6 7.45 14.71 -8.18
C SER A 6 6.27 14.32 -7.27
N ALA A 7 5.03 14.63 -7.65
CA ALA A 7 3.88 14.44 -6.75
C ALA A 7 3.51 12.96 -6.57
N SER A 8 3.56 12.15 -7.63
CA SER A 8 3.31 10.71 -7.54
C SER A 8 4.43 9.99 -6.76
N ALA A 9 5.69 10.32 -7.06
CA ALA A 9 6.84 9.80 -6.32
C ALA A 9 6.80 10.18 -4.84
N VAL A 10 6.45 11.43 -4.50
CA VAL A 10 6.27 11.84 -3.11
C VAL A 10 5.06 11.16 -2.47
N SER A 11 3.99 10.88 -3.22
CA SER A 11 2.81 10.19 -2.70
C SER A 11 3.09 8.73 -2.33
N SER A 12 3.90 8.02 -3.13
CA SER A 12 4.25 6.60 -2.89
C SER A 12 5.21 6.41 -1.71
N LEU A 13 5.89 7.47 -1.28
CA LEU A 13 6.75 7.53 -0.10
C LEU A 13 5.99 7.83 1.20
N ARG A 14 4.73 8.26 1.14
CA ARG A 14 3.94 8.51 2.35
C ARG A 14 3.45 7.20 2.96
N PRO A 15 3.63 6.98 4.27
CA PRO A 15 3.08 5.81 4.95
C PRO A 15 1.56 5.91 5.02
N MET A 16 0.88 5.13 4.19
CA MET A 16 -0.58 5.15 4.06
C MET A 16 -1.21 3.77 4.18
N TRP A 17 -0.45 2.69 3.98
CA TRP A 17 -1.03 1.37 3.74
C TRP A 17 -0.79 0.42 4.89
N ASN A 18 -1.85 -0.22 5.35
CA ASN A 18 -1.84 -1.21 6.41
C ASN A 18 -2.23 -2.57 5.83
N TYR A 19 -1.81 -3.65 6.49
CA TYR A 19 -2.17 -5.02 6.13
C TYR A 19 -2.30 -5.91 7.36
N VAL A 20 -2.94 -7.07 7.21
CA VAL A 20 -2.93 -8.13 8.24
C VAL A 20 -1.89 -9.17 7.84
N ASP A 21 -0.93 -9.43 8.74
CA ASP A 21 0.09 -10.46 8.49
C ASP A 21 -0.48 -11.88 8.64
N PRO A 22 0.25 -12.93 8.21
CA PRO A 22 -0.24 -14.32 8.34
C PRO A 22 -0.54 -14.78 9.76
N GLN A 23 -0.09 -14.05 10.80
CA GLN A 23 -0.40 -14.34 12.20
C GLN A 23 -1.66 -13.59 12.69
N GLY A 24 -2.34 -12.85 11.81
CA GLY A 24 -3.53 -12.07 12.13
C GLY A 24 -3.25 -10.69 12.71
N ASN A 25 -2.00 -10.22 12.70
CA ASN A 25 -1.66 -8.91 13.28
C ASN A 25 -1.74 -7.80 12.23
N THR A 26 -2.33 -6.68 12.62
CA THR A 26 -2.26 -5.44 11.85
C THR A 26 -0.83 -4.92 11.81
N ARG A 27 -0.36 -4.57 10.61
CA ARG A 27 0.97 -3.99 10.34
C ARG A 27 0.80 -2.70 9.54
N GLY A 28 1.69 -1.74 9.78
CA GLY A 28 1.72 -0.45 9.08
C GLY A 28 1.42 0.75 9.98
N PRO A 29 1.22 1.95 9.38
CA PRO A 29 1.19 2.17 7.94
C PRO A 29 2.57 2.14 7.30
N PHE A 30 2.65 1.59 6.08
CA PHE A 30 3.83 1.56 5.23
C PHE A 30 3.63 2.39 3.96
N PRO A 31 4.73 2.89 3.36
CA PRO A 31 4.67 3.51 2.04
C PRO A 31 4.49 2.47 0.94
N MET A 32 3.86 2.87 -0.16
CA MET A 32 3.60 1.98 -1.29
C MET A 32 4.91 1.44 -1.90
N SER A 33 5.98 2.23 -1.88
CA SER A 33 7.31 1.81 -2.34
C SER A 33 7.87 0.61 -1.57
N TRP A 34 7.57 0.49 -0.28
CA TRP A 34 7.99 -0.66 0.54
C TRP A 34 7.16 -1.90 0.21
N LEU A 35 5.84 -1.75 0.08
CA LEU A 35 4.96 -2.85 -0.30
C LEU A 35 5.29 -3.39 -1.70
N PHE A 36 5.64 -2.51 -2.64
CA PHE A 36 6.11 -2.90 -3.97
C PHE A 36 7.38 -3.77 -3.89
N ARG A 37 8.36 -3.35 -3.08
CA ARG A 37 9.60 -4.10 -2.87
C ARG A 37 9.38 -5.48 -2.24
N TRP A 38 8.35 -5.62 -1.42
CA TRP A 38 8.02 -6.88 -0.74
C TRP A 38 6.99 -7.73 -1.47
N SER A 39 6.47 -7.26 -2.61
CA SER A 39 5.36 -7.90 -3.32
C SER A 39 5.58 -9.37 -3.65
N SER A 40 6.81 -9.81 -3.87
CA SER A 40 7.15 -11.21 -4.13
C SER A 40 7.00 -12.13 -2.91
N PHE A 41 6.89 -11.59 -1.70
CA PHE A 41 6.65 -12.35 -0.46
C PHE A 41 5.17 -12.45 -0.08
N PHE A 42 4.29 -11.81 -0.84
CA PHE A 42 2.86 -11.78 -0.55
C PHE A 42 2.09 -12.74 -1.46
N ASP A 43 1.03 -13.33 -0.90
CA ASP A 43 0.09 -14.14 -1.67
C ASP A 43 -0.67 -13.29 -2.70
N LYS A 44 -1.23 -13.93 -3.73
CA LYS A 44 -1.93 -13.24 -4.82
C LYS A 44 -3.19 -12.51 -4.35
N ASP A 45 -3.79 -12.97 -3.27
CA ASP A 45 -4.98 -12.40 -2.64
C ASP A 45 -4.64 -11.48 -1.46
N PHE A 46 -3.37 -11.10 -1.29
CA PHE A 46 -2.94 -10.21 -0.22
C PHE A 46 -3.61 -8.84 -0.32
N LYS A 47 -4.19 -8.40 0.80
CA LYS A 47 -5.00 -7.18 0.87
C LYS A 47 -4.37 -6.10 1.74
N VAL A 48 -4.61 -4.87 1.34
CA VAL A 48 -4.16 -3.66 2.04
C VAL A 48 -5.28 -2.63 2.12
N TRP A 49 -5.24 -1.78 3.14
CA TRP A 49 -6.19 -0.66 3.30
C TRP A 49 -5.45 0.62 3.71
N ARG A 50 -6.07 1.78 3.45
CA ARG A 50 -5.46 3.08 3.77
C ARG A 50 -5.69 3.47 5.22
N THR A 51 -4.80 4.29 5.76
CA THR A 51 -5.01 4.93 7.07
C THR A 51 -6.34 5.69 7.07
N GLY A 52 -7.17 5.43 8.08
CA GLY A 52 -8.53 5.96 8.19
C GLY A 52 -9.62 5.03 7.65
N GLU A 53 -9.25 3.96 6.94
CA GLU A 53 -10.12 2.84 6.58
C GLU A 53 -9.91 1.68 7.58
N THR A 54 -10.77 0.66 7.49
CA THR A 54 -10.65 -0.59 8.26
C THR A 54 -10.25 -1.77 7.38
N ALA A 55 -9.88 -2.90 8.01
CA ALA A 55 -9.49 -4.11 7.29
C ALA A 55 -10.63 -4.70 6.42
N GLU A 56 -11.88 -4.44 6.77
CA GLU A 56 -13.06 -4.82 5.97
C GLU A 56 -13.12 -4.07 4.63
N GLN A 57 -12.47 -2.91 4.53
CA GLN A 57 -12.40 -2.10 3.32
C GLN A 57 -11.14 -2.39 2.49
N ALA A 58 -10.36 -3.41 2.88
CA ALA A 58 -9.09 -3.71 2.22
C ALA A 58 -9.29 -4.20 0.78
N ILE A 59 -8.45 -3.69 -0.12
CA ILE A 59 -8.38 -4.05 -1.53
C ILE A 59 -7.16 -4.93 -1.80
N LEU A 60 -7.11 -5.59 -2.96
CA LEU A 60 -5.91 -6.32 -3.36
C LEU A 60 -4.72 -5.37 -3.51
N LEU A 61 -3.54 -5.82 -3.08
CA LEU A 61 -2.31 -5.04 -3.25
C LEU A 61 -2.01 -4.73 -4.73
N THR A 62 -2.35 -5.65 -5.64
CA THR A 62 -2.24 -5.43 -7.09
C THR A 62 -3.11 -4.27 -7.56
N ASP A 63 -4.35 -4.18 -7.07
CA ASP A 63 -5.27 -3.11 -7.42
C ASP A 63 -4.78 -1.79 -6.82
N ALA A 64 -4.23 -1.83 -5.61
CA ALA A 64 -3.62 -0.67 -4.97
C ALA A 64 -2.42 -0.13 -5.78
N PHE A 65 -1.58 -0.99 -6.35
CA PHE A 65 -0.47 -0.54 -7.21
C PHE A 65 -0.97 0.18 -8.47
N LEU A 66 -2.07 -0.27 -9.07
CA LEU A 66 -2.65 0.39 -10.26
C LEU A 66 -3.15 1.80 -9.96
N MET A 67 -3.43 2.14 -8.69
CA MET A 67 -3.85 3.50 -8.31
C MET A 67 -2.70 4.51 -8.26
N TYR A 68 -1.44 4.07 -8.36
CA TYR A 68 -0.24 4.93 -8.31
C TYR A 68 0.56 4.95 -9.63
N LEU A 69 0.07 4.26 -10.67
CA LEU A 69 0.57 4.35 -12.05
C LEU A 69 -0.24 5.41 -12.81
#